data_AF-A0A4Q3ILB2-F1
#
_entry.id   AF-A0A4Q3ILB2-F1
#
_cell.length_a   1.000
_cell.length_b   1.000
_cell.length_c   1.000
_cell.angle_alpha   90.00
_cell.angle_beta   90.00
_cell.angle_gamma   90.00
#
_symmetry.space_group_name_H-M   'P 1'
#
loop_
_entity.id
_entity.type
_entity.pdbx_description
1 polymer ?
#
loop_
_entity_poly.entity_id
_entity_poly.type
_entity_poly.pdbx_seq_one_letter_code
_entity_poly.pdbx_strand_id
1 'polypeptide(L)' 'MTHKGRPTSVRKVVAENRKARFNYEIIDTYEAGLMLTGTEVKSLREGKANIAESYAS' A
#
# COMPACT_ATOMS: atom_id res chain seq x y z
N MET A 1 -13.65 34.59 -7.59
CA MET A 1 -12.91 33.92 -6.51
C MET A 1 -13.74 32.76 -6.00
N THR A 2 -13.42 31.53 -6.37
CA THR A 2 -14.06 30.33 -5.80
C THR A 2 -13.03 29.21 -5.83
N HIS A 3 -12.35 29.00 -4.70
CA HIS A 3 -11.49 27.83 -4.49
C HIS A 3 -12.39 26.59 -4.47
N LYS A 4 -12.32 25.77 -5.52
CA LYS A 4 -12.93 24.44 -5.55
C LYS A 4 -12.17 23.57 -4.55
N GLY A 5 -12.87 23.08 -3.52
CA GLY A 5 -12.32 22.21 -2.48
C GLY A 5 -11.55 21.04 -3.08
N ARG A 6 -10.32 20.84 -2.60
CA ARG A 6 -9.42 19.76 -3.00
C ARG A 6 -10.10 18.42 -2.65
N PRO A 7 -10.19 17.43 -3.55
CA PRO A 7 -10.84 16.17 -3.22
C PRO A 7 -10.06 15.50 -2.08
N THR A 8 -10.76 15.19 -0.99
CA THR A 8 -10.28 14.34 0.10
C THR A 8 -9.71 13.07 -0.51
N SER A 9 -8.44 12.80 -0.26
CA SER A 9 -7.69 11.76 -0.95
C SER A 9 -8.35 10.39 -0.76
N VAL A 10 -8.85 9.82 -1.86
CA VAL A 10 -9.27 8.42 -1.88
C VAL A 10 -7.99 7.58 -1.75
N ARG A 11 -7.76 6.99 -0.57
CA ARG A 11 -6.65 6.05 -0.37
C ARG A 11 -6.94 4.79 -1.19
N LYS A 12 -6.31 4.67 -2.35
CA LYS A 12 -6.34 3.45 -3.17
C LYS A 12 -5.31 2.46 -2.63
N VAL A 13 -5.74 1.22 -2.35
CA VAL A 13 -4.82 0.12 -2.04
C VAL A 13 -3.99 -0.19 -3.29
N VAL A 14 -2.67 -0.08 -3.17
CA VAL A 14 -1.72 -0.30 -4.28
C VAL A 14 -1.20 -1.74 -4.34
N ALA A 15 -1.13 -2.41 -3.18
CA ALA A 15 -0.69 -3.78 -3.05
C ALA A 15 -1.35 -4.41 -1.81
N GLU A 16 -1.65 -5.70 -1.87
CA GLU A 16 -2.23 -6.47 -0.78
C GLU A 16 -1.73 -7.91 -0.84
N ASN A 17 -1.25 -8.45 0.28
CA ASN A 17 -0.88 -9.86 0.37
C ASN A 17 -2.12 -10.71 0.68
N ARG A 18 -2.85 -11.10 -0.37
CA ARG A 18 -4.02 -11.97 -0.22
C ARG A 18 -3.65 -13.36 0.31
N LYS A 19 -2.44 -13.87 0.00
CA LYS A 19 -1.96 -15.16 0.53
C LYS A 19 -1.81 -15.11 2.04
N ALA A 20 -1.38 -13.99 2.62
CA ALA A 20 -1.25 -13.85 4.07
C ALA A 20 -2.61 -14.06 4.78
N ARG A 21 -3.69 -13.49 4.24
CA ARG A 21 -5.05 -13.66 4.79
C ARG A 21 -5.63 -15.07 4.61
N PHE A 22 -5.09 -15.86 3.69
CA PHE A 22 -5.52 -17.24 3.45
C PHE A 22 -4.71 -18.25 4.25
N ASN A 23 -3.39 -18.04 4.36
CA ASN A 23 -2.46 -18.98 4.99
C ASN A 23 -2.34 -18.79 6.50
N TYR A 24 -2.65 -17.61 7.03
CA TYR A 24 -2.42 -17.26 8.42
C TYR A 24 -3.65 -16.63 9.06
N GLU A 25 -3.77 -16.82 10.37
CA GLU A 25 -4.66 -16.05 11.20
C GLU A 25 -3.96 -14.75 11.63
N ILE A 26 -4.56 -13.60 11.30
CA ILE A 26 -4.02 -12.29 11.65
C ILE A 26 -4.55 -11.92 13.03
N ILE A 27 -3.67 -11.89 14.03
CA ILE A 27 -4.01 -11.62 15.43
C ILE A 27 -4.04 -10.10 15.70
N ASP A 28 -3.14 -9.35 15.06
CA ASP A 28 -3.00 -7.91 15.26
C ASP A 28 -2.52 -7.22 13.97
N THR A 29 -2.80 -5.92 13.84
CA THR A 29 -2.43 -5.11 12.67
C THR A 29 -1.72 -3.84 13.10
N TYR A 30 -0.57 -3.59 12.50
CA TYR A 30 0.26 -2.42 12.78
C TYR A 30 0.34 -1.50 11.57
N GLU A 31 0.37 -0.20 11.81
CA GLU A 31 0.71 0.79 10.78
C GLU A 31 2.22 1.02 10.76
N ALA A 32 2.83 0.89 9.59
CA ALA A 32 4.26 1.11 9.38
C ALA A 32 4.50 2.00 8.15
N GLY A 33 5.64 2.69 8.14
CA GLY A 33 6.11 3.48 7.02
C GLY A 33 7.30 2.81 6.32
N LEU A 34 7.30 2.83 4.99
CA LEU A 34 8.43 2.44 4.15
C LEU A 34 8.93 3.66 3.39
N MET A 35 10.22 3.95 3.48
CA MET A 35 10.83 5.00 2.68
C MET A 35 11.09 4.47 1.28
N LEU A 36 10.51 5.13 0.28
CA LEU A 36 10.60 4.75 -1.12
C LEU A 36 11.33 5.82 -1.94
N THR A 37 12.00 5.36 -2.98
CA THR A 37 12.64 6.17 -4.01
C THR A 37 11.70 6.36 -5.21
N GLY A 38 12.00 7.33 -6.08
CA GLY A 38 11.08 7.77 -7.13
C GLY A 38 10.64 6.66 -8.10
N THR A 39 11.54 5.73 -8.43
CA THR A 39 11.24 4.56 -9.28
C THR A 39 10.28 3.59 -8.61
N GLU A 40 10.44 3.32 -7.31
CA GLU A 40 9.55 2.44 -6.55
C GLU A 40 8.14 3.03 -6.48
N VAL A 41 8.02 4.34 -6.21
CA VAL A 41 6.74 5.05 -6.23
C VAL A 41 6.04 4.92 -7.59
N LYS A 42 6.79 5.02 -8.69
CA LYS A 42 6.23 4.86 -10.04
C LYS A 42 5.70 3.45 -10.26
N SER A 43 6.48 2.42 -9.92
CA SER A 43 6.07 1.01 -10.06
C SER A 43 4.82 0.67 -9.24
N LEU A 44 4.72 1.16 -8.00
CA LEU A 44 3.51 0.96 -7.17
C LEU A 44 2.27 1.62 -7.77
N ARG A 45 2.41 2.81 -8.36
CA ARG A 45 1.30 3.50 -9.05
C ARG A 45 0.84 2.77 -10.31
N GLU A 46 1.77 2.11 -11.01
CA GLU A 46 1.49 1.23 -12.15
C GLU A 46 0.93 -0.14 -11.75
N GLY A 47 0.82 -0.43 -10.44
CA GLY A 47 0.31 -1.71 -9.93
C GLY A 47 1.31 -2.87 -10.06
N LYS A 48 2.59 -2.58 -10.28
CA LYS A 48 3.66 -3.57 -10.47
C LYS A 48 4.31 -3.97 -9.14
N ALA A 49 3.49 -4.26 -8.14
CA ALA A 49 3.92 -4.61 -6.79
C ALA A 49 3.57 -6.06 -6.46
N ASN A 50 4.52 -6.82 -5.92
CA ASN A 50 4.26 -8.14 -5.38
C ASN A 50 4.79 -8.20 -3.94
N ILE A 51 3.90 -8.51 -2.99
CA ILE A 51 4.23 -8.67 -1.57
C ILE A 51 3.85 -10.05 -1.02
N ALA A 52 3.60 -11.02 -1.91
CA ALA A 52 3.12 -12.35 -1.52
C ALA A 52 4.13 -13.14 -0.66
N GLU A 53 5.42 -12.88 -0.85
CA GLU A 53 6.55 -13.59 -0.19
C GLU A 53 7.40 -12.63 0.66
N SER A 54 6.79 -11.54 1.13
CA SER A 54 7.47 -10.53 1.94
C SER A 54 7.56 -10.93 3.42
N TYR A 55 8.64 -10.49 4.08
CA TYR A 55 8.90 -10.66 5.52
C TYR A 55 9.42 -9.35 6.11
N ALA A 56 9.16 -9.11 7.40
CA ALA A 56 9.66 -7.97 8.16
C ALA A 56 10.27 -8.46 9.49
N SER A 57 11.42 -7.88 9.87
CA SER A 57 12.20 -8.22 11.07
C SER A 57 12.65 -6.97 11.81
#